data_AF-A0A7Z9MC06-F1
#
_entry.id   AF-A0A7Z9MC06-F1
#
_cell.length_a   1.000
_cell.length_b   1.000
_cell.length_c   1.000
_cell.angle_alpha   90.00
_cell.angle_beta   90.00
_cell.angle_gamma   90.00
#
_symmetry.space_group_name_H-M   'P 1'
#
loop_
_entity.id
_entity.type
_entity.pdbx_description
1 polymer ?
#
loop_
_entity_poly.entity_id
_entity_poly.type
_entity_poly.pdbx_seq_one_letter_code
_entity_poly.pdbx_strand_id
1 'polypeptide(L)'
;MPSITSYTAEDLFSFLSRKEDILVLDVRNEEDFSQFNVEGPFPFQMKNVPYINFMEEEDESVAKISNEKPVKIVCAKEGSAQYVGEILMRHGFEDVSYLINGIKSWGNLLLPKRINNESDDYALYQFIRPGKASCNYGLLYKREMVIFDPSRNIEFYQSFANENDAKIVRIFETHLQADYISGSKQISNVTGAEILAHAGDFS
;
A
#
# COMPACT_ATOMS: atom_id res chain seq x y z
N MET A 1 -30.44 7.69 0.90
CA MET A 1 -29.57 7.09 1.94
C MET A 1 -28.17 7.63 1.73
N PRO A 2 -27.39 7.90 2.78
CA PRO A 2 -25.97 8.20 2.60
C PRO A 2 -25.31 7.06 1.83
N SER A 3 -24.47 7.39 0.86
CA SER A 3 -23.69 6.42 0.10
C SER A 3 -22.38 6.15 0.82
N ILE A 4 -21.95 4.89 0.85
CA ILE A 4 -20.64 4.52 1.37
C ILE A 4 -19.52 5.28 0.62
N THR A 5 -18.51 5.73 1.36
CA THR A 5 -17.36 6.45 0.78
C THR A 5 -16.18 5.52 0.57
N SER A 6 -15.21 5.92 -0.25
CA SER A 6 -13.97 5.16 -0.48
C SER A 6 -12.76 5.94 0.03
N TYR A 7 -11.68 5.21 0.32
CA TYR A 7 -10.37 5.76 0.67
C TYR A 7 -9.26 5.00 -0.07
N THR A 8 -8.11 5.64 -0.22
CA THR A 8 -6.94 5.07 -0.90
C THR A 8 -6.01 4.34 0.08
N ALA A 9 -5.05 3.57 -0.45
CA ALA A 9 -4.02 2.97 0.40
C ALA A 9 -3.14 4.03 1.09
N GLU A 10 -2.94 5.18 0.48
CA GLU A 10 -2.24 6.32 1.08
C GLU A 10 -3.02 6.90 2.26
N ASP A 11 -4.34 7.08 2.11
CA ASP A 11 -5.21 7.51 3.20
C ASP A 11 -5.14 6.53 4.38
N LEU A 12 -5.21 5.22 4.09
CA LEU A 12 -5.09 4.18 5.12
C LEU A 12 -3.77 4.30 5.88
N PHE A 13 -2.65 4.46 5.16
CA PHE A 13 -1.35 4.62 5.81
C PHE A 13 -1.28 5.90 6.64
N SER A 14 -1.90 6.98 6.17
CA SER A 14 -2.01 8.25 6.91
C SER A 14 -2.79 8.06 8.21
N PHE A 15 -3.97 7.40 8.18
CA PHE A 15 -4.78 7.13 9.37
C PHE A 15 -3.98 6.33 10.42
N LEU A 16 -3.31 5.26 9.98
CA LEU A 16 -2.51 4.39 10.84
C LEU A 16 -1.27 5.11 11.40
N SER A 17 -0.62 5.95 10.59
CA SER A 17 0.55 6.73 11.02
C SER A 17 0.20 7.83 12.02
N ARG A 18 -1.01 8.39 11.90
CA ARG A 18 -1.54 9.42 12.82
C ARG A 18 -2.20 8.86 14.06
N LYS A 19 -2.32 7.52 14.16
CA LYS A 19 -3.01 6.82 15.25
C LYS A 19 -4.46 7.27 15.39
N GLU A 20 -5.13 7.47 14.27
CA GLU A 20 -6.56 7.78 14.27
C GLU A 20 -7.34 6.63 14.91
N ASP A 21 -8.40 6.96 15.65
CA ASP A 21 -9.19 5.98 16.38
C ASP A 21 -10.20 5.29 15.44
N ILE A 22 -9.67 4.39 14.61
CA ILE A 22 -10.42 3.67 13.57
C ILE A 22 -10.43 2.16 13.83
N LEU A 23 -11.44 1.48 13.28
CA LEU A 23 -11.47 0.03 13.16
C LEU A 23 -11.19 -0.37 11.71
N VAL A 24 -10.13 -1.15 11.47
CA VAL A 24 -9.88 -1.78 10.17
C VAL A 24 -10.60 -3.13 10.12
N LEU A 25 -11.54 -3.28 9.19
CA LEU A 25 -12.31 -4.51 9.02
C LEU A 25 -11.90 -5.22 7.72
N ASP A 26 -11.22 -6.35 7.82
CA ASP A 26 -10.93 -7.19 6.66
C ASP A 26 -12.06 -8.20 6.42
N VAL A 27 -12.68 -8.14 5.25
CA VAL A 27 -13.81 -9.01 4.88
C VAL A 27 -13.43 -10.14 3.93
N ARG A 28 -12.13 -10.39 3.74
CA ARG A 28 -11.67 -11.58 3.01
C ARG A 28 -11.83 -12.83 3.86
N ASN A 29 -11.69 -13.99 3.23
CA ASN A 29 -11.60 -15.25 3.96
C ASN A 29 -10.36 -15.25 4.89
N GLU A 30 -10.39 -16.13 5.89
CA GLU A 30 -9.36 -16.20 6.92
C GLU A 30 -7.99 -16.60 6.36
N GLU A 31 -7.96 -17.44 5.32
CA GLU A 31 -6.71 -17.88 4.68
C GLU A 31 -5.97 -16.68 4.05
N ASP A 32 -6.65 -15.92 3.20
CA ASP A 32 -6.11 -14.72 2.54
C ASP A 32 -5.67 -13.66 3.57
N PHE A 33 -6.43 -13.50 4.66
CA PHE A 33 -6.11 -12.58 5.74
C PHE A 33 -4.86 -13.03 6.51
N SER A 34 -4.73 -14.33 6.77
CA SER A 34 -3.57 -14.90 7.49
C SER A 34 -2.28 -14.80 6.67
N GLN A 35 -2.36 -14.89 5.35
CA GLN A 35 -1.21 -14.79 4.45
C GLN A 35 -0.72 -13.36 4.28
N PHE A 36 -1.64 -12.39 4.23
CA PHE A 36 -1.32 -10.99 4.05
C PHE A 36 -2.44 -10.11 4.59
N ASN A 37 -2.12 -9.20 5.49
CA ASN A 37 -3.06 -8.24 6.06
C ASN A 37 -2.45 -6.83 6.12
N VAL A 38 -3.27 -5.86 6.51
CA VAL A 38 -2.81 -4.49 6.72
C VAL A 38 -1.93 -4.47 7.96
N GLU A 39 -0.75 -3.88 7.83
CA GLU A 39 0.16 -3.61 8.95
C GLU A 39 0.30 -2.10 9.13
N GLY A 40 0.86 -1.68 10.25
CA GLY A 40 1.00 -0.25 10.55
C GLY A 40 2.23 0.03 11.40
N PRO A 41 2.71 1.28 11.40
CA PRO A 41 3.86 1.67 12.23
C PRO A 41 3.56 1.66 13.74
N PHE A 42 2.27 1.63 14.12
CA PHE A 42 1.81 1.60 15.50
C PHE A 42 0.68 0.57 15.65
N PRO A 43 0.42 0.06 16.87
CA PRO A 43 -0.75 -0.79 17.13
C PRO A 43 -2.06 -0.07 16.80
N PHE A 44 -3.00 -0.80 16.17
CA PHE A 44 -4.34 -0.32 15.83
C PHE A 44 -5.36 -1.46 15.95
N GLN A 45 -6.65 -1.15 15.87
CA GLN A 45 -7.71 -2.16 15.92
C GLN A 45 -7.97 -2.73 14.53
N MET A 46 -7.77 -4.04 14.39
CA MET A 46 -8.08 -4.79 13.18
C MET A 46 -8.93 -6.00 13.52
N LYS A 47 -9.92 -6.29 12.67
CA LYS A 47 -10.74 -7.50 12.78
C LYS A 47 -10.94 -8.14 11.42
N ASN A 48 -10.88 -9.47 11.36
CA ASN A 48 -11.29 -10.22 10.17
C ASN A 48 -12.67 -10.83 10.40
N VAL A 49 -13.62 -10.49 9.54
CA VAL A 49 -14.96 -11.09 9.49
C VAL A 49 -15.28 -11.34 8.02
N PRO A 50 -15.18 -12.59 7.52
CA PRO A 50 -15.38 -12.89 6.12
C PRO A 50 -16.73 -12.41 5.57
N TYR A 51 -16.72 -11.86 4.35
CA TYR A 51 -17.94 -11.32 3.71
C TYR A 51 -19.06 -12.36 3.59
N ILE A 52 -18.71 -13.64 3.46
CA ILE A 52 -19.67 -14.75 3.37
C ILE A 52 -20.53 -14.85 4.62
N ASN A 53 -19.96 -14.54 5.80
CA ASN A 53 -20.70 -14.54 7.05
C ASN A 53 -21.76 -13.44 7.06
N PHE A 54 -21.53 -12.29 6.40
CA PHE A 54 -22.56 -11.25 6.26
C PHE A 54 -23.68 -11.67 5.32
N MET A 55 -23.42 -12.58 4.38
CA MET A 55 -24.44 -13.12 3.49
C MET A 55 -25.31 -14.19 4.17
N GLU A 56 -24.69 -15.02 5.02
CA GLU A 56 -25.34 -16.17 5.65
C GLU A 56 -25.95 -15.82 7.01
N GLU A 57 -25.26 -14.97 7.78
CA GLU A 57 -25.52 -14.64 9.19
C GLU A 57 -25.33 -13.13 9.43
N GLU A 58 -26.15 -12.30 8.76
CA GLU A 58 -26.01 -10.83 8.75
C GLU A 58 -25.96 -10.23 10.17
N ASP A 59 -26.99 -10.47 10.99
CA ASP A 59 -27.12 -9.90 12.34
C ASP A 59 -25.96 -10.32 13.26
N GLU A 60 -25.56 -11.60 13.21
CA GLU A 60 -24.46 -12.12 14.02
C GLU A 60 -23.11 -11.54 13.57
N SER A 61 -22.93 -11.30 12.27
CA SER A 61 -21.72 -10.71 11.71
C SER A 61 -21.61 -9.22 12.05
N VAL A 62 -22.72 -8.49 11.98
CA VAL A 62 -22.81 -7.08 12.39
C VAL A 62 -22.52 -6.93 13.89
N ALA A 63 -23.07 -7.80 14.73
CA ALA A 63 -22.84 -7.78 16.18
C ALA A 63 -21.36 -7.98 16.58
N LYS A 64 -20.54 -8.53 15.69
CA LYS A 64 -19.08 -8.66 15.90
C LYS A 64 -18.34 -7.32 15.73
N ILE A 65 -18.97 -6.27 15.21
CA ILE A 65 -18.31 -5.01 14.85
C ILE A 65 -18.79 -3.89 15.77
N SER A 66 -17.87 -3.11 16.33
CA SER A 66 -18.23 -1.91 17.10
C SER A 66 -18.58 -0.77 16.16
N ASN A 67 -19.67 -0.06 16.45
CA ASN A 67 -20.10 1.16 15.76
C ASN A 67 -19.62 2.45 16.46
N GLU A 68 -18.79 2.34 17.50
CA GLU A 68 -18.28 3.50 18.25
C GLU A 68 -17.22 4.30 17.50
N LYS A 69 -16.66 3.71 16.43
CA LYS A 69 -15.50 4.24 15.69
C LYS A 69 -15.73 4.15 14.18
N PRO A 70 -15.09 5.01 13.39
CA PRO A 70 -15.05 4.87 11.94
C PRO A 70 -14.56 3.48 11.50
N VAL A 71 -15.30 2.83 10.61
CA VAL A 71 -14.99 1.51 10.08
C VAL A 71 -14.37 1.65 8.69
N LYS A 72 -13.13 1.16 8.55
CA LYS A 72 -12.35 1.17 7.30
C LYS A 72 -12.28 -0.26 6.78
N ILE A 73 -13.10 -0.57 5.77
CA ILE A 73 -13.27 -1.92 5.24
C ILE A 73 -12.21 -2.23 4.19
N VAL A 74 -11.62 -3.42 4.27
CA VAL A 74 -10.61 -3.95 3.35
C VAL A 74 -11.13 -5.25 2.74
N CYS A 75 -11.01 -5.40 1.42
CA CYS A 75 -11.32 -6.64 0.73
C CYS A 75 -10.30 -6.92 -0.40
N ALA A 76 -10.51 -7.98 -1.19
CA ALA A 76 -9.60 -8.33 -2.28
C ALA A 76 -9.57 -7.29 -3.42
N LYS A 77 -10.70 -6.64 -3.73
CA LYS A 77 -10.82 -5.63 -4.79
C LYS A 77 -11.70 -4.44 -4.39
N GLU A 78 -13.02 -4.61 -4.28
CA GLU A 78 -13.92 -3.57 -3.73
C GLU A 78 -15.35 -4.08 -3.51
N GLY A 79 -15.85 -4.98 -4.34
CA GLY A 79 -17.27 -5.40 -4.33
C GLY A 79 -17.75 -5.95 -2.97
N SER A 80 -17.00 -6.86 -2.36
CA SER A 80 -17.35 -7.39 -1.03
C SER A 80 -17.31 -6.31 0.06
N ALA A 81 -16.40 -5.33 -0.05
CA ALA A 81 -16.33 -4.24 0.92
C ALA A 81 -17.51 -3.26 0.79
N GLN A 82 -17.93 -2.96 -0.44
CA GLN A 82 -19.14 -2.17 -0.69
C GLN A 82 -20.38 -2.88 -0.13
N TYR A 83 -20.55 -4.17 -0.43
CA TYR A 83 -21.66 -4.98 0.07
C TYR A 83 -21.74 -4.99 1.60
N VAL A 84 -20.62 -5.29 2.27
CA VAL A 84 -20.57 -5.30 3.74
C VAL A 84 -20.79 -3.90 4.30
N GLY A 85 -20.24 -2.86 3.69
CA GLY A 85 -20.43 -1.50 4.19
C GLY A 85 -21.87 -1.00 4.04
N GLU A 86 -22.59 -1.39 2.98
CA GLU A 86 -24.02 -1.13 2.86
C GLU A 86 -24.83 -1.82 3.98
N ILE A 87 -24.47 -3.06 4.32
CA ILE A 87 -25.06 -3.76 5.47
C ILE A 87 -24.82 -2.96 6.76
N LEU A 88 -23.57 -2.60 7.05
CA LEU A 88 -23.24 -1.84 8.26
C LEU A 88 -24.01 -0.51 8.33
N MET A 89 -24.12 0.21 7.22
CA MET A 89 -24.89 1.46 7.18
C MET A 89 -26.39 1.24 7.44
N ARG A 90 -27.00 0.14 6.95
CA ARG A 90 -28.39 -0.22 7.29
C ARG A 90 -28.58 -0.53 8.78
N HIS A 91 -27.53 -1.03 9.43
CA HIS A 91 -27.49 -1.31 10.88
C HIS A 91 -27.01 -0.12 11.72
N GLY A 92 -27.02 1.10 11.17
CA GLY A 92 -26.81 2.33 11.92
C GLY A 92 -25.34 2.74 12.10
N PHE A 93 -24.41 2.16 11.34
CA PHE A 93 -23.03 2.64 11.31
C PHE A 93 -22.95 3.90 10.45
N GLU A 94 -22.48 5.01 11.05
CA GLU A 94 -22.50 6.33 10.38
C GLU A 94 -21.24 6.63 9.56
N ASP A 95 -20.06 6.19 10.02
CA ASP A 95 -18.78 6.38 9.33
C ASP A 95 -18.22 5.04 8.86
N VAL A 96 -18.60 4.68 7.64
CA VAL A 96 -18.13 3.47 6.95
C VAL A 96 -17.53 3.87 5.62
N SER A 97 -16.30 3.42 5.38
CA SER A 97 -15.64 3.58 4.09
C SER A 97 -14.86 2.34 3.69
N TYR A 98 -14.53 2.20 2.41
CA TYR A 98 -13.81 1.03 1.88
C TYR A 98 -12.54 1.39 1.11
N LEU A 99 -11.55 0.49 1.15
CA LEU A 99 -10.30 0.63 0.42
C LEU A 99 -10.55 0.41 -1.08
N ILE A 100 -10.34 1.47 -1.87
CA ILE A 100 -10.43 1.38 -3.34
C ILE A 100 -9.32 0.50 -3.89
N ASN A 101 -9.64 -0.33 -4.89
CA ASN A 101 -8.75 -1.34 -5.49
C ASN A 101 -8.25 -2.44 -4.52
N GLY A 102 -8.73 -2.44 -3.27
CA GLY A 102 -8.58 -3.53 -2.32
C GLY A 102 -7.15 -3.72 -1.81
N ILE A 103 -6.91 -4.80 -1.09
CA ILE A 103 -5.63 -5.07 -0.39
C ILE A 103 -4.41 -5.10 -1.34
N LYS A 104 -4.62 -5.33 -2.65
CA LYS A 104 -3.53 -5.25 -3.64
C LYS A 104 -2.97 -3.83 -3.78
N SER A 105 -3.80 -2.79 -3.62
CA SER A 105 -3.31 -1.40 -3.64
C SER A 105 -2.41 -1.14 -2.43
N TRP A 106 -2.75 -1.68 -1.26
CA TRP A 106 -1.93 -1.64 -0.05
C TRP A 106 -0.56 -2.31 -0.24
N GLY A 107 -0.52 -3.54 -0.77
CA GLY A 107 0.74 -4.28 -0.96
C GLY A 107 1.70 -3.69 -2.01
N ASN A 108 1.18 -2.83 -2.89
CA ASN A 108 1.94 -2.15 -3.94
C ASN A 108 2.20 -0.67 -3.65
N LEU A 109 1.67 -0.14 -2.54
CA LEU A 109 1.85 1.26 -2.17
C LEU A 109 3.33 1.58 -1.97
N LEU A 110 3.78 2.65 -2.63
CA LEU A 110 5.06 3.30 -2.41
C LEU A 110 4.80 4.77 -2.14
N LEU A 111 5.29 5.27 -1.01
CA LEU A 111 5.14 6.66 -0.61
C LEU A 111 6.51 7.34 -0.58
N PRO A 112 6.75 8.35 -1.45
CA PRO A 112 7.99 9.08 -1.45
C PRO A 112 8.10 9.97 -0.21
N LYS A 113 9.18 9.79 0.55
CA LYS A 113 9.56 10.68 1.65
C LYS A 113 10.96 11.20 1.40
N ARG A 114 11.11 12.50 1.19
CA ARG A 114 12.44 13.13 1.13
C ARG A 114 13.10 13.01 2.50
N ILE A 115 14.36 12.60 2.52
CA ILE A 115 15.12 12.35 3.78
C ILE A 115 16.35 13.25 3.93
N ASN A 116 16.72 14.02 2.91
CA ASN A 116 17.78 15.03 2.98
C ASN A 116 17.20 16.46 3.00
N ASN A 117 18.06 17.46 3.20
CA ASN A 117 17.63 18.85 3.30
C ASN A 117 17.15 19.38 1.94
N GLU A 118 16.17 20.28 1.97
CA GLU A 118 15.68 20.94 0.75
C GLU A 118 16.74 21.81 0.06
N SER A 119 17.69 22.32 0.84
CA SER A 119 18.80 23.16 0.37
C SER A 119 19.89 22.41 -0.39
N ASP A 120 19.92 21.08 -0.34
CA ASP A 120 20.92 20.28 -1.05
C ASP A 120 20.66 20.34 -2.57
N ASP A 121 21.72 20.21 -3.37
CA ASP A 121 21.63 20.23 -4.84
C ASP A 121 21.07 18.94 -5.45
N TYR A 122 20.76 17.96 -4.61
CA TYR A 122 20.10 16.69 -4.92
C TYR A 122 18.92 16.44 -3.97
N ALA A 123 18.02 15.54 -4.35
CA ALA A 123 16.95 15.07 -3.50
C ALA A 123 17.04 13.56 -3.31
N LEU A 124 17.18 13.12 -2.06
CA LEU A 124 17.19 11.73 -1.66
C LEU A 124 15.84 11.38 -1.04
N TYR A 125 15.17 10.40 -1.64
CA TYR A 125 13.88 9.90 -1.22
C TYR A 125 14.01 8.48 -0.68
N GLN A 126 13.33 8.21 0.44
CA GLN A 126 12.94 6.87 0.83
C GLN A 126 11.54 6.62 0.29
N PHE A 127 11.35 5.53 -0.45
CA PHE A 127 10.03 5.09 -0.90
C PHE A 127 9.50 4.09 0.12
N ILE A 128 8.67 4.59 1.03
CA ILE A 128 8.08 3.81 2.11
C ILE A 128 7.08 2.83 1.50
N ARG A 129 7.19 1.56 1.89
CA ARG A 129 6.28 0.50 1.47
C ARG A 129 5.55 -0.08 2.68
N PRO A 130 4.38 0.45 3.07
CA PRO A 130 3.73 0.03 4.31
C PRO A 130 3.32 -1.45 4.31
N GLY A 131 2.95 -1.99 3.16
CA GLY A 131 2.56 -3.39 3.03
C GLY A 131 3.73 -4.38 3.02
N LYS A 132 4.99 -3.94 2.94
CA LYS A 132 6.16 -4.84 3.05
C LYS A 132 7.32 -4.08 3.67
N ALA A 133 7.95 -4.61 4.71
CA ALA A 133 9.07 -3.98 5.43
C ALA A 133 10.40 -3.90 4.63
N SER A 134 10.36 -3.60 3.34
CA SER A 134 11.50 -3.35 2.47
C SER A 134 11.83 -1.86 2.41
N CYS A 135 13.12 -1.51 2.41
CA CYS A 135 13.57 -0.14 2.18
C CYS A 135 13.98 0.06 0.72
N ASN A 136 13.45 1.10 0.12
CA ASN A 136 13.74 1.47 -1.26
C ASN A 136 14.10 2.95 -1.32
N TYR A 137 15.04 3.34 -2.20
CA TYR A 137 15.49 4.73 -2.27
C TYR A 137 15.58 5.24 -3.70
N GLY A 138 15.47 6.56 -3.84
CA GLY A 138 15.66 7.28 -5.09
C GLY A 138 16.52 8.51 -4.86
N LEU A 139 17.53 8.70 -5.71
CA LEU A 139 18.36 9.91 -5.73
C LEU A 139 18.08 10.67 -7.01
N LEU A 140 17.56 11.89 -6.88
CA LEU A 140 17.36 12.84 -7.96
C LEU A 140 18.48 13.87 -7.93
N TYR A 141 19.14 14.05 -9.08
CA TYR A 141 20.12 15.10 -9.28
C TYR A 141 19.95 15.69 -10.68
N LYS A 142 19.65 16.99 -10.75
CA LYS A 142 19.26 17.66 -12.01
C LYS A 142 18.11 16.90 -12.68
N ARG A 143 18.31 16.37 -13.89
CA ARG A 143 17.30 15.66 -14.69
C ARG A 143 17.51 14.15 -14.71
N GLU A 144 18.25 13.63 -13.74
CA GLU A 144 18.57 12.21 -13.64
C GLU A 144 18.09 11.65 -12.29
N MET A 145 17.63 10.41 -12.35
CA MET A 145 17.21 9.62 -11.20
C MET A 145 17.99 8.32 -11.15
N VAL A 146 18.45 7.99 -9.95
CA VAL A 146 19.01 6.69 -9.60
C VAL A 146 18.07 6.02 -8.59
N ILE A 147 17.81 4.72 -8.75
CA ILE A 147 16.95 3.95 -7.85
C ILE A 147 17.78 2.87 -7.15
N PHE A 148 17.48 2.59 -5.88
CA PHE A 148 18.11 1.55 -5.07
C PHE A 148 17.07 0.51 -4.67
N ASP A 149 17.38 -0.77 -4.91
CA ASP A 149 16.59 -1.96 -4.54
C ASP A 149 15.10 -1.92 -5.01
N PRO A 150 14.79 -1.52 -6.27
CA PRO A 150 13.44 -1.28 -6.77
C PRO A 150 12.46 -2.42 -6.50
N SER A 151 11.26 -2.06 -6.04
CA SER A 151 10.12 -2.97 -6.09
C SER A 151 9.64 -3.17 -7.54
N ARG A 152 8.68 -4.08 -7.76
CA ARG A 152 8.09 -4.34 -9.09
C ARG A 152 7.04 -3.33 -9.54
N ASN A 153 6.72 -2.32 -8.72
CA ASN A 153 5.80 -1.26 -9.12
C ASN A 153 6.54 -0.26 -10.03
N ILE A 154 6.71 -0.62 -11.30
CA ILE A 154 7.48 0.14 -12.30
C ILE A 154 6.81 1.48 -12.57
N GLU A 155 5.47 1.46 -12.65
CA GLU A 155 4.62 2.61 -12.94
C GLU A 155 4.84 3.71 -11.91
N PHE A 156 5.03 3.35 -10.63
CA PHE A 156 5.40 4.30 -9.58
C PHE A 156 6.70 5.03 -9.91
N TYR A 157 7.78 4.31 -10.21
CA TYR A 157 9.09 4.93 -10.46
C TYR A 157 9.07 5.80 -11.72
N GLN A 158 8.40 5.36 -12.79
CA GLN A 158 8.25 6.15 -14.00
C GLN A 158 7.46 7.43 -13.76
N SER A 159 6.33 7.33 -13.07
CA SER A 159 5.50 8.48 -12.72
C SER A 159 6.27 9.46 -11.85
N PHE A 160 6.94 8.96 -10.81
CA PHE A 160 7.74 9.79 -9.90
C PHE A 160 8.89 10.50 -10.62
N ALA A 161 9.60 9.80 -11.52
CA ALA A 161 10.67 10.42 -12.32
C ALA A 161 10.11 11.50 -13.26
N ASN A 162 9.00 11.23 -13.94
CA ASN A 162 8.35 12.16 -14.86
C ASN A 162 7.83 13.42 -14.14
N GLU A 163 7.20 13.26 -12.98
CA GLU A 163 6.71 14.35 -12.13
C GLU A 163 7.85 15.27 -11.67
N ASN A 164 9.08 14.74 -11.58
CA ASN A 164 10.29 15.48 -11.23
C ASN A 164 11.15 15.89 -12.44
N ASP A 165 10.63 15.82 -13.67
CA ASP A 165 11.35 16.10 -14.93
C ASP A 165 12.71 15.37 -15.05
N ALA A 166 12.76 14.14 -14.56
CA ALA A 166 13.95 13.32 -14.49
C ALA A 166 13.82 12.02 -15.30
N LYS A 167 14.97 11.51 -15.76
CA LYS A 167 15.09 10.19 -16.39
C LYS A 167 15.76 9.21 -15.43
N ILE A 168 15.22 8.01 -15.33
CA ILE A 168 15.86 6.92 -14.61
C ILE A 168 17.06 6.46 -15.44
N VAL A 169 18.28 6.68 -14.94
CA VAL A 169 19.52 6.38 -15.67
C VAL A 169 20.27 5.17 -15.13
N ARG A 170 20.14 4.89 -13.83
CA ARG A 170 20.79 3.76 -13.16
C ARG A 170 19.92 3.15 -12.08
N ILE A 171 20.15 1.88 -11.84
CA ILE A 171 19.50 1.09 -10.80
C ILE A 171 20.60 0.37 -10.02
N PHE A 172 20.61 0.53 -8.71
CA PHE A 172 21.53 -0.17 -7.81
C PHE A 172 20.78 -1.28 -7.06
N GLU A 173 21.38 -2.46 -7.02
CA GLU A 173 20.96 -3.55 -6.16
C GLU A 173 22.02 -3.72 -5.09
N THR A 174 21.64 -3.46 -3.85
CA THR A 174 22.56 -3.49 -2.71
C THR A 174 22.75 -4.90 -2.18
N HIS A 175 21.79 -5.80 -2.44
CA HIS A 175 21.83 -7.20 -2.03
C HIS A 175 20.91 -8.06 -2.89
N LEU A 176 21.17 -9.38 -2.90
CA LEU A 176 20.22 -10.35 -3.40
C LEU A 176 18.97 -10.36 -2.51
N GLN A 177 17.83 -10.04 -3.12
CA GLN A 177 16.54 -10.02 -2.44
C GLN A 177 16.07 -11.46 -2.18
N ALA A 178 16.03 -11.88 -0.92
CA ALA A 178 15.60 -13.23 -0.53
C ALA A 178 14.08 -13.42 -0.58
N ASP A 179 13.33 -12.35 -0.30
CA ASP A 179 11.90 -12.42 0.02
C ASP A 179 11.00 -11.80 -1.06
N TYR A 180 11.58 -11.15 -2.08
CA TYR A 180 10.84 -10.61 -3.20
C TYR A 180 11.63 -10.54 -4.50
N ILE A 181 10.89 -10.57 -5.61
CA ILE A 181 11.45 -10.37 -6.94
C ILE A 181 11.68 -8.88 -7.16
N SER A 182 12.91 -8.49 -7.46
CA SER A 182 13.25 -7.10 -7.78
C SER A 182 12.60 -6.60 -9.08
N GLY A 183 12.31 -5.30 -9.13
CA GLY A 183 11.86 -4.60 -10.34
C GLY A 183 12.97 -4.22 -11.31
N SER A 184 14.26 -4.38 -10.96
CA SER A 184 15.40 -3.83 -11.71
C SER A 184 15.41 -4.20 -13.19
N LYS A 185 15.26 -5.50 -13.51
CA LYS A 185 15.24 -5.98 -14.90
C LYS A 185 14.12 -5.33 -15.70
N GLN A 186 12.94 -5.18 -15.10
CA GLN A 186 11.78 -4.61 -15.79
C GLN A 186 11.93 -3.11 -16.00
N ILE A 187 12.40 -2.36 -14.99
CA ILE A 187 12.67 -0.93 -15.11
C ILE A 187 13.74 -0.70 -16.18
N SER A 188 14.86 -1.43 -16.12
CA SER A 188 15.94 -1.35 -17.11
C SER A 188 15.45 -1.58 -18.55
N ASN A 189 14.60 -2.61 -18.76
CA ASN A 189 14.05 -2.89 -20.09
C ASN A 189 13.19 -1.75 -20.65
N VAL A 190 12.48 -1.00 -19.80
CA VAL A 190 11.57 0.07 -20.23
C VAL A 190 12.29 1.41 -20.35
N THR A 191 13.29 1.68 -19.50
CA THR A 191 13.98 2.99 -19.44
C THR A 191 15.34 3.01 -20.13
N GLY A 192 15.95 1.84 -20.34
CA GLY A 192 17.35 1.71 -20.76
C GLY A 192 18.36 1.95 -19.62
N ALA A 193 17.91 2.04 -18.37
CA ALA A 193 18.79 2.26 -17.23
C ALA A 193 19.76 1.10 -17.01
N GLU A 194 21.01 1.42 -16.66
CA GLU A 194 22.03 0.44 -16.32
C GLU A 194 21.77 -0.16 -14.93
N ILE A 195 21.83 -1.48 -14.81
CA ILE A 195 21.74 -2.19 -13.52
C ILE A 195 23.15 -2.38 -12.98
N LEU A 196 23.40 -1.85 -11.79
CA LEU A 196 24.64 -1.99 -11.03
C LEU A 196 24.36 -2.90 -9.84
N ALA A 197 24.86 -4.13 -9.93
CA ALA A 197 24.67 -5.19 -8.95
C ALA A 197 25.92 -6.06 -8.85
N HIS A 198 26.00 -6.90 -7.82
CA HIS A 198 27.02 -7.93 -7.78
C HIS A 198 26.81 -8.96 -8.92
N ALA A 199 27.89 -9.38 -9.58
CA ALA A 199 27.81 -10.20 -10.79
C ALA A 199 27.09 -11.54 -10.60
N GLY A 200 27.15 -12.10 -9.39
CA GLY A 200 26.48 -13.37 -9.05
C GLY A 200 24.98 -13.26 -8.73
N ASP A 201 24.44 -12.04 -8.59
CA ASP A 201 23.04 -11.86 -8.17
C ASP A 201 22.07 -11.89 -9.36
N PHE A 202 22.61 -11.76 -10.58
CA PHE A 202 21.83 -11.63 -11.82
C PHE A 202 22.18 -12.66 -12.91
N SER A 203 23.12 -13.57 -12.62
CA SER A 203 23.56 -14.68 -13.49
C SER A 203 22.56 -15.83 -13.53
#